data_AF-A0A6A0AJ05-F1
#
_entry.id   AF-A0A6A0AJ05-F1
#
_cell.length_a   1.000
_cell.length_b   1.000
_cell.length_c   1.000
_cell.angle_alpha   90.00
_cell.angle_beta   90.00
_cell.angle_gamma   90.00
#
_symmetry.space_group_name_H-M   'P 1'
#
loop_
_entity.id
_entity.type
_entity.pdbx_description
1 polymer ?
#
loop_
_entity_poly.entity_id
_entity_poly.type
_entity_poly.pdbx_seq_one_letter_code
_entity_poly.pdbx_strand_id
1 'polypeptide(L)'
;LADDVYAQDSIELLKQSGIDFQHNEQRGIDVQRFGELLMTSGIVLNEDIKWITFHSGYDFGYLLKILTCQPLPAAESDFFEILNLFFPQILDMKYLMKFCDNLHGGLNKLAEQLEVQRIGPQHQAGSDSLLTSFAFIKLSNKFFQGVEGASRYCGILYGL
;
A
#
# COMPACT_ATOMS: atom_id res chain seq x y z
N LEU A 1 11.99 18.06 -7.92
CA LEU A 1 13.28 17.32 -8.04
C LEU A 1 14.50 18.19 -7.72
N ALA A 2 14.49 19.49 -8.01
CA ALA A 2 15.68 20.33 -7.80
C ALA A 2 16.16 20.39 -6.33
N ASP A 3 15.26 20.29 -5.35
CA ASP A 3 15.56 20.50 -3.93
C ASP A 3 15.30 19.27 -3.03
N ASP A 4 14.78 18.16 -3.58
CA ASP A 4 14.40 16.97 -2.80
C ASP A 4 15.51 15.93 -2.77
N VAL A 5 15.68 15.27 -1.62
CA VAL A 5 16.54 14.08 -1.53
C VAL A 5 15.80 12.89 -2.13
N TYR A 6 16.40 12.25 -3.12
CA TYR A 6 15.87 11.04 -3.75
C TYR A 6 16.98 10.04 -4.07
N ALA A 7 16.62 8.77 -4.19
CA ALA A 7 17.51 7.75 -4.74
C ALA A 7 17.48 7.81 -6.27
N GLN A 8 18.64 8.01 -6.89
CA GLN A 8 18.77 8.17 -8.35
C GLN A 8 18.18 6.97 -9.10
N ASP A 9 18.51 5.75 -8.69
CA ASP A 9 18.01 4.51 -9.28
C ASP A 9 16.47 4.42 -9.24
N SER A 10 15.85 4.95 -8.18
CA SER A 10 14.38 4.97 -8.06
C SER A 10 13.75 5.97 -9.03
N ILE A 11 14.36 7.14 -9.22
CA ILE A 11 13.88 8.12 -10.21
C ILE A 11 13.99 7.58 -11.63
N GLU A 12 15.10 6.92 -11.95
CA GLU A 12 15.30 6.31 -13.27
C GLU A 12 14.29 5.20 -13.54
N LEU A 13 14.06 4.31 -12.56
CA LEU A 13 13.04 3.27 -12.63
C LEU A 13 11.65 3.88 -12.85
N LEU A 14 11.27 4.90 -12.08
CA LEU A 14 9.95 5.54 -12.21
C LEU A 14 9.77 6.24 -13.56
N LYS A 15 10.82 6.90 -14.08
CA LYS A 15 10.81 7.47 -15.44
C LYS A 15 10.60 6.39 -16.50
N GLN A 16 11.34 5.27 -16.41
CA GLN A 16 11.18 4.13 -17.32
C GLN A 16 9.79 3.49 -17.21
N SER A 17 9.18 3.57 -16.03
CA SER A 17 7.82 3.10 -15.76
C SER A 17 6.73 4.09 -16.22
N GLY A 18 7.12 5.22 -16.82
CA GLY A 18 6.20 6.19 -17.43
C GLY A 18 5.73 7.32 -16.52
N ILE A 19 6.38 7.56 -15.38
CA ILE A 19 6.08 8.73 -14.54
C ILE A 19 6.58 10.01 -15.20
N ASP A 20 5.64 10.93 -15.45
CA ASP A 20 5.94 12.27 -15.94
C ASP A 20 6.21 13.23 -14.78
N PHE A 21 7.50 13.38 -14.44
CA PHE A 21 7.93 14.27 -13.36
C PHE A 21 7.70 15.76 -13.68
N GLN A 22 7.72 16.15 -14.96
CA GLN A 22 7.47 17.54 -15.34
C GLN A 22 5.99 17.87 -15.15
N HIS A 23 5.10 16.95 -15.52
CA HIS A 23 3.67 17.10 -15.25
C HIS A 23 3.39 17.14 -13.74
N ASN A 24 4.03 16.29 -12.95
CA ASN A 24 3.88 16.29 -11.49
C ASN A 24 4.38 17.61 -10.85
N GLU A 25 5.45 18.20 -11.38
CA GLU A 25 5.93 19.50 -10.90
C GLU A 25 4.95 20.63 -11.20
N GLN A 26 4.30 20.60 -12.38
CA GLN A 26 3.38 21.66 -12.81
C GLN A 26 1.95 21.50 -12.28
N ARG A 27 1.49 20.26 -12.12
CA ARG A 27 0.08 19.90 -11.88
C ARG A 27 -0.09 18.81 -10.82
N GLY A 28 0.95 18.53 -10.05
CA GLY A 28 0.90 17.58 -8.94
C GLY A 28 -0.17 17.97 -7.92
N ILE A 29 -0.72 16.95 -7.26
CA ILE A 29 -1.72 17.15 -6.22
C ILE A 29 -1.03 17.75 -4.99
N ASP A 30 -1.61 18.81 -4.44
CA ASP A 30 -1.19 19.34 -3.15
C ASP A 30 -1.47 18.32 -2.05
N VAL A 31 -0.41 17.88 -1.36
CA VAL A 31 -0.47 16.80 -0.39
C VAL A 31 -1.29 17.15 0.85
N GLN A 32 -1.33 18.43 1.25
CA GLN A 32 -2.13 18.88 2.39
C GLN A 32 -3.61 18.86 2.03
N ARG A 33 -3.96 19.36 0.84
CA ARG A 33 -5.32 19.30 0.31
C ARG A 33 -5.81 17.86 0.15
N PHE A 34 -4.95 16.96 -0.33
CA PHE A 34 -5.26 15.54 -0.39
C PHE A 34 -5.53 14.96 1.01
N GLY A 35 -4.68 15.26 2.00
CA GLY A 35 -4.87 14.82 3.38
C GLY A 35 -6.19 15.31 3.99
N GLU A 36 -6.54 16.58 3.80
CA GLU A 36 -7.80 17.18 4.25
C GLU A 36 -9.03 16.44 3.69
N LEU A 37 -9.02 16.17 2.37
CA LEU A 37 -10.11 15.46 1.71
C LEU A 37 -10.17 13.99 2.12
N LEU A 38 -9.02 13.33 2.28
CA LEU A 38 -8.96 11.94 2.72
C LEU A 38 -9.51 11.80 4.15
N MET A 39 -9.14 12.71 5.05
CA MET A 39 -9.61 12.72 6.44
C MET A 39 -11.13 12.73 6.57
N THR A 40 -11.82 13.45 5.69
CA THR A 40 -13.28 13.65 5.74
C THR A 40 -14.06 12.73 4.80
N SER A 41 -13.38 11.81 4.10
CA SER A 41 -13.97 10.94 3.08
C SER A 41 -14.73 9.73 3.64
N GLY A 42 -14.48 9.35 4.90
CA GLY A 42 -14.95 8.08 5.48
C GLY A 42 -14.11 6.85 5.08
N ILE A 43 -13.00 7.04 4.36
CA ILE A 43 -12.08 5.96 3.96
C ILE A 43 -11.06 5.62 5.07
N VAL A 44 -10.72 6.61 5.89
CA VAL A 44 -9.89 6.47 7.10
C VAL A 44 -10.75 6.64 8.35
N LEU A 45 -10.24 6.20 9.51
CA LEU A 45 -10.96 6.26 10.79
C LEU A 45 -12.31 5.52 10.76
N ASN A 46 -12.42 4.49 9.93
CA ASN A 46 -13.66 3.76 9.68
C ASN A 46 -13.44 2.24 9.78
N GLU A 47 -14.11 1.61 10.73
CA GLU A 47 -14.02 0.16 11.00
C GLU A 47 -14.69 -0.70 9.91
N ASP A 48 -15.57 -0.11 9.08
CA ASP A 48 -16.21 -0.81 7.97
C ASP A 48 -15.29 -0.95 6.74
N ILE A 49 -14.14 -0.26 6.73
CA ILE A 49 -13.21 -0.24 5.59
C ILE A 49 -12.01 -1.16 5.83
N LYS A 50 -11.87 -2.15 4.94
CA LYS A 50 -10.70 -3.05 4.87
C LYS A 50 -9.68 -2.55 3.85
N TRP A 51 -8.49 -2.22 4.32
CA TRP A 51 -7.34 -1.85 3.51
C TRP A 51 -6.56 -3.10 3.09
N ILE A 52 -6.45 -3.29 1.77
CA ILE A 52 -5.72 -4.42 1.19
C ILE A 52 -4.41 -3.91 0.60
N THR A 53 -3.29 -4.48 1.02
CA THR A 53 -1.97 -3.94 0.68
C THR A 53 -0.95 -5.05 0.39
N PHE A 54 0.27 -4.67 -0.03
CA PHE A 54 1.38 -5.59 -0.26
C PHE A 54 2.70 -4.95 0.19
N HIS A 55 3.31 -5.47 1.27
CA HIS A 55 4.59 -4.99 1.80
C HIS A 55 4.58 -3.49 2.14
N SER A 56 3.61 -3.11 2.98
CA SER A 56 3.06 -1.75 2.99
C SER A 56 3.55 -0.84 4.12
N GLY A 57 4.64 -1.20 4.80
CA GLY A 57 5.20 -0.39 5.90
C GLY A 57 5.50 1.06 5.48
N TYR A 58 6.18 1.25 4.35
CA TYR A 58 6.47 2.58 3.81
C TYR A 58 5.20 3.27 3.29
N ASP A 59 4.27 2.55 2.67
CA ASP A 59 3.02 3.11 2.14
C ASP A 59 2.20 3.77 3.24
N PHE A 60 2.02 3.07 4.36
CA PHE A 60 1.33 3.62 5.53
C PHE A 60 2.14 4.69 6.25
N GLY A 61 3.47 4.59 6.27
CA GLY A 61 4.33 5.67 6.75
C GLY A 61 4.08 6.98 5.99
N TYR A 62 3.99 6.94 4.66
CA TYR A 62 3.67 8.13 3.86
C TYR A 62 2.25 8.63 4.12
N LEU A 63 1.24 7.75 4.19
CA LEU A 63 -0.14 8.15 4.47
C LEU A 63 -0.30 8.78 5.86
N LEU A 64 0.32 8.20 6.90
CA LEU A 64 0.28 8.76 8.25
C LEU A 64 1.00 10.11 8.32
N LYS A 65 2.15 10.27 7.65
CA LYS A 65 2.82 11.58 7.55
C LYS A 65 1.90 12.64 6.93
N ILE A 66 1.13 12.28 5.91
CA ILE A 66 0.18 13.18 5.25
C ILE A 66 -1.01 13.49 6.18
N LEU A 67 -1.61 12.48 6.81
CA LEU A 67 -2.82 12.62 7.62
C LEU A 67 -2.58 13.32 8.95
N THR A 68 -1.40 13.12 9.55
CA THR A 68 -1.03 13.74 10.82
C THR A 68 -0.36 15.09 10.65
N CYS A 69 0.23 15.37 9.48
CA CYS A 69 1.10 16.52 9.24
C CYS A 69 2.27 16.61 10.26
N GLN A 70 2.67 15.48 10.84
CA GLN A 70 3.76 15.38 11.82
C GLN A 70 4.86 14.43 11.33
N PRO A 71 6.09 14.51 11.89
CA PRO A 71 7.07 13.44 11.78
C PRO A 71 6.47 12.11 12.27
N LEU A 72 6.87 11.00 11.65
CA LEU A 72 6.47 9.68 12.13
C LEU A 72 7.02 9.44 13.55
N PRO A 73 6.29 8.68 14.39
CA PRO A 73 6.78 8.34 15.72
C PRO A 73 8.14 7.64 15.69
N ALA A 74 8.98 7.94 16.67
CA ALA A 74 10.31 7.34 16.78
C ALA A 74 10.25 5.87 17.27
N ALA A 75 9.24 5.55 18.10
CA ALA A 75 9.00 4.21 18.58
C ALA A 75 7.99 3.49 17.69
N GLU A 76 8.27 2.23 17.39
CA GLU A 76 7.42 1.38 16.55
C GLU A 76 6.03 1.15 17.18
N SER A 77 5.95 1.02 18.51
CA SER A 77 4.69 0.90 19.25
C SER A 77 3.75 2.07 18.99
N ASP A 78 4.29 3.28 19.03
CA ASP A 78 3.54 4.52 18.90
C ASP A 78 3.11 4.72 17.44
N PHE A 79 3.93 4.25 16.48
CA PHE A 79 3.53 4.16 15.08
C PHE A 79 2.30 3.26 14.90
N PHE A 80 2.31 2.06 15.49
CA PHE A 80 1.17 1.14 15.39
C PHE A 80 -0.07 1.64 16.11
N GLU A 81 0.07 2.36 17.23
CA GLU A 81 -1.08 2.99 17.91
C GLU A 81 -1.81 3.97 16.99
N ILE A 82 -1.06 4.86 16.32
CA ILE A 82 -1.63 5.82 15.37
C ILE A 82 -2.14 5.09 14.11
N LEU A 83 -1.39 4.11 13.60
CA LEU A 83 -1.79 3.33 12.42
C LEU A 83 -3.16 2.68 12.63
N ASN A 84 -3.35 1.99 13.75
CA ASN A 84 -4.59 1.26 14.05
C ASN A 84 -5.78 2.20 14.27
N LEU A 85 -5.54 3.45 14.69
CA LEU A 85 -6.58 4.46 14.75
C LEU A 85 -7.08 4.83 13.34
N PHE A 86 -6.16 5.19 12.44
CA PHE A 86 -6.49 5.65 11.09
C PHE A 86 -6.96 4.53 10.15
N PHE A 87 -6.42 3.33 10.33
CA PHE A 87 -6.58 2.19 9.43
C PHE A 87 -6.90 0.93 10.27
N PRO A 88 -8.12 0.84 10.84
CA PRO A 88 -8.45 -0.20 11.82
C PRO A 88 -8.42 -1.61 11.23
N GLN A 89 -8.61 -1.75 9.91
CA GLN A 89 -8.58 -3.05 9.25
C GLN A 89 -7.58 -3.07 8.08
N ILE A 90 -6.38 -3.63 8.31
CA ILE A 90 -5.33 -3.77 7.29
C ILE A 90 -5.04 -5.26 7.04
N LEU A 91 -4.97 -5.65 5.77
CA LEU A 91 -4.53 -6.97 5.32
C LEU A 91 -3.35 -6.84 4.37
N ASP A 92 -2.14 -7.06 4.90
CA ASP A 92 -0.92 -7.08 4.10
C ASP A 92 -0.71 -8.46 3.47
N MET A 93 -0.90 -8.55 2.15
CA MET A 93 -0.71 -9.79 1.40
C MET A 93 0.68 -10.39 1.55
N LYS A 94 1.73 -9.56 1.68
CA LYS A 94 3.10 -10.05 1.81
C LYS A 94 3.26 -10.80 3.14
N TYR A 95 2.55 -10.37 4.18
CA TYR A 95 2.46 -11.09 5.44
C TYR A 95 1.65 -12.38 5.29
N LEU A 96 0.46 -12.32 4.66
CA LEU A 96 -0.38 -13.49 4.42
C LEU A 96 0.34 -14.61 3.65
N MET A 97 1.22 -14.27 2.70
CA MET A 97 2.01 -15.25 1.95
C MET A 97 2.84 -16.17 2.84
N LYS A 98 3.21 -15.77 4.07
CA LYS A 98 3.94 -16.64 5.02
C LYS A 98 3.17 -17.91 5.39
N PHE A 99 1.84 -17.89 5.24
CA PHE A 99 0.94 -19.00 5.54
C PHE A 99 0.46 -19.73 4.29
N CYS A 100 1.01 -19.39 3.11
CA CYS A 100 0.65 -20.01 1.84
C CYS A 100 1.83 -20.82 1.31
N ASP A 101 1.64 -22.12 1.10
CA ASP A 101 2.68 -22.97 0.53
C ASP A 101 3.09 -22.47 -0.87
N ASN A 102 4.40 -22.44 -1.12
CA ASN A 102 5.03 -22.14 -2.42
C ASN A 102 4.83 -20.71 -2.97
N LEU A 103 4.28 -19.76 -2.21
CA LEU A 103 4.18 -18.35 -2.62
C LEU A 103 5.39 -17.52 -2.13
N HIS A 104 6.11 -16.90 -3.05
CA HIS A 104 7.30 -16.10 -2.72
C HIS A 104 7.62 -15.06 -3.81
N GLY A 105 8.41 -14.04 -3.46
CA GLY A 105 8.79 -12.96 -4.38
C GLY A 105 7.94 -11.68 -4.25
N GLY A 106 8.08 -10.78 -5.22
CA GLY A 106 7.34 -9.51 -5.27
C GLY A 106 5.93 -9.65 -5.86
N LEU A 107 5.18 -8.53 -5.91
CA LEU A 107 3.78 -8.48 -6.33
C LEU A 107 3.55 -9.10 -7.72
N ASN A 108 4.41 -8.80 -8.70
CA ASN A 108 4.28 -9.36 -10.06
C ASN A 108 4.39 -10.89 -10.08
N LYS A 109 5.41 -11.43 -9.42
CA LYS A 109 5.61 -12.88 -9.35
C LYS A 109 4.45 -13.55 -8.64
N LEU A 110 3.94 -12.94 -7.57
CA LEU A 110 2.75 -13.44 -6.89
C LEU A 110 1.53 -13.44 -7.83
N ALA A 111 1.31 -12.35 -8.57
CA ALA A 111 0.20 -12.27 -9.52
C ALA A 111 0.31 -13.34 -10.63
N GLU A 112 1.50 -13.60 -11.16
CA GLU A 112 1.76 -14.70 -12.10
C GLU A 112 1.40 -16.06 -11.49
N GLN A 113 1.85 -16.34 -10.25
CA GLN A 113 1.54 -17.58 -9.52
C GLN A 113 0.04 -17.76 -9.23
N LEU A 114 -0.72 -16.67 -9.15
CA LEU A 114 -2.16 -16.65 -8.92
C LEU A 114 -2.97 -16.51 -10.22
N GLU A 115 -2.30 -16.49 -11.38
CA GLU A 115 -2.90 -16.33 -12.70
C GLU A 115 -3.74 -15.03 -12.81
N VAL A 116 -3.23 -13.94 -12.23
CA VAL A 116 -3.85 -12.62 -12.28
C VAL A 116 -3.14 -11.75 -13.30
N GLN A 117 -3.91 -11.24 -14.27
CA GLN A 117 -3.38 -10.34 -15.29
C GLN A 117 -3.35 -8.90 -14.78
N ARG A 118 -2.23 -8.21 -15.05
CA ARG A 118 -2.07 -6.78 -14.79
C ARG A 118 -2.86 -5.96 -15.80
N ILE A 119 -3.48 -4.88 -15.31
CA ILE A 119 -4.11 -3.85 -16.14
C ILE A 119 -3.40 -2.52 -15.85
N GLY A 120 -2.75 -1.96 -16.87
CA GLY A 120 -1.98 -0.73 -16.76
C GLY A 120 -0.47 -0.96 -16.59
N PRO A 121 0.32 0.12 -16.52
CA PRO A 121 1.78 0.07 -16.47
C PRO A 121 2.28 -0.52 -15.15
N GLN A 122 3.34 -1.34 -15.19
CA GLN A 122 4.00 -1.82 -13.97
C GLN A 122 4.71 -0.67 -13.25
N HIS A 123 4.84 -0.74 -11.92
CA HIS A 123 5.51 0.27 -11.09
C HIS A 123 4.83 1.65 -11.10
N GLN A 124 3.51 1.67 -11.32
CA GLN A 124 2.66 2.82 -11.05
C GLN A 124 1.58 2.45 -10.04
N ALA A 125 1.40 3.29 -9.02
CA ALA A 125 0.54 3.00 -7.86
C ALA A 125 -0.91 2.61 -8.23
N GLY A 126 -1.49 3.19 -9.29
CA GLY A 126 -2.84 2.82 -9.75
C GLY A 126 -2.93 1.39 -10.29
N SER A 127 -1.98 1.00 -11.14
CA SER A 127 -1.92 -0.35 -11.72
C SER A 127 -1.49 -1.39 -10.66
N ASP A 128 -0.55 -1.03 -9.79
CA ASP A 128 -0.10 -1.89 -8.69
C ASP A 128 -1.18 -2.11 -7.63
N SER A 129 -1.97 -1.09 -7.28
CA SER A 129 -3.10 -1.24 -6.34
C SER A 129 -4.22 -2.10 -6.91
N LEU A 130 -4.52 -1.96 -8.21
CA LEU A 130 -5.49 -2.83 -8.90
C LEU A 130 -5.00 -4.29 -8.94
N LEU A 131 -3.73 -4.52 -9.27
CA LEU A 131 -3.13 -5.85 -9.26
C LEU A 131 -3.15 -6.46 -7.85
N THR A 132 -2.85 -5.66 -6.83
CA THR A 132 -2.93 -6.04 -5.41
C THR A 132 -4.34 -6.49 -5.06
N SER A 133 -5.37 -5.72 -5.42
CA SER A 133 -6.76 -6.08 -5.17
C SER A 133 -7.16 -7.42 -5.81
N PHE A 134 -6.87 -7.61 -7.10
CA PHE A 134 -7.22 -8.86 -7.80
C PHE A 134 -6.45 -10.07 -7.27
N ALA A 135 -5.15 -9.90 -7.00
CA ALA A 135 -4.33 -10.94 -6.40
C ALA A 135 -4.80 -11.30 -4.99
N PHE A 136 -5.22 -10.31 -4.18
CA PHE A 136 -5.79 -10.57 -2.86
C PHE A 136 -7.06 -11.41 -2.91
N ILE A 137 -8.00 -11.11 -3.81
CA ILE A 137 -9.24 -11.90 -3.94
C ILE A 137 -8.93 -13.36 -4.31
N LYS A 138 -7.98 -13.60 -5.22
CA LYS A 138 -7.54 -14.96 -5.56
C LYS A 138 -6.85 -15.66 -4.38
N LEU A 139 -5.95 -14.96 -3.70
CA LEU A 139 -5.19 -15.48 -2.55
C LEU A 139 -6.11 -15.82 -1.38
N SER A 140 -6.99 -14.90 -0.99
CA SER A 140 -7.92 -15.08 0.13
C SER A 140 -8.89 -16.24 -0.12
N ASN A 141 -9.46 -16.36 -1.32
CA ASN A 141 -10.34 -17.48 -1.66
C ASN A 141 -9.60 -18.82 -1.68
N LYS A 142 -8.36 -18.85 -2.17
CA LYS A 142 -7.59 -20.09 -2.31
C LYS A 142 -7.04 -20.62 -0.97
N PHE A 143 -6.58 -19.73 -0.08
CA PHE A 143 -5.83 -20.13 1.10
C PHE A 143 -6.51 -19.80 2.44
N PHE A 144 -7.50 -18.91 2.45
CA PHE A 144 -8.06 -18.35 3.69
C PHE A 144 -9.58 -18.43 3.79
N GLN A 145 -10.27 -19.23 2.96
CA GLN A 145 -11.73 -19.31 2.95
C GLN A 145 -12.41 -17.94 2.68
N GLY A 146 -11.76 -17.10 1.88
CA GLY A 146 -12.21 -15.76 1.53
C GLY A 146 -11.67 -14.66 2.45
N VAL A 147 -12.20 -13.45 2.29
CA VAL A 147 -11.74 -12.24 2.99
C VAL A 147 -11.94 -12.33 4.50
N GLU A 148 -13.05 -12.93 4.94
CA GLU A 148 -13.34 -13.08 6.37
C GLU A 148 -12.36 -14.00 7.08
N GLY A 149 -11.95 -15.12 6.46
CA GLY A 149 -10.95 -15.97 7.09
C GLY A 149 -9.54 -15.35 7.06
N ALA A 150 -9.23 -14.50 6.07
CA ALA A 150 -8.00 -13.70 6.07
C ALA A 150 -7.99 -12.62 7.17
N SER A 151 -9.16 -12.18 7.63
CA SER A 151 -9.30 -11.13 8.66
C SER A 151 -8.72 -11.53 10.02
N ARG A 152 -8.38 -12.81 10.24
CA ARG A 152 -7.63 -13.30 11.41
C ARG A 152 -6.19 -12.76 11.51
N TYR A 153 -5.65 -12.24 10.41
CA TYR A 153 -4.29 -11.70 10.30
C TYR A 153 -4.28 -10.18 10.18
N CYS A 154 -5.40 -9.54 10.53
CA CYS A 154 -5.60 -8.11 10.41
C CYS A 154 -4.62 -7.31 11.28
N GLY A 155 -4.16 -6.17 10.76
CA GLY A 155 -3.34 -5.19 11.49
C GLY A 155 -1.84 -5.48 11.51
N ILE A 156 -1.37 -6.54 10.85
CA ILE A 156 0.05 -6.90 10.82
C ILE A 156 0.66 -6.50 9.47
N LEU A 157 1.73 -5.70 9.51
CA LEU A 157 2.48 -5.28 8.33
C LEU A 157 3.67 -6.24 8.11
N TYR A 158 4.01 -6.53 6.86
CA TYR A 158 5.18 -7.37 6.63
C TYR A 158 6.46 -6.61 7.02
N GLY A 159 7.22 -7.19 7.95
CA GLY A 159 8.56 -6.70 8.33
C GLY A 159 8.57 -5.74 9.53
N LEU A 160 7.40 -5.46 10.10
CA LEU A 160 7.19 -4.73 11.35
C LEU A 160 6.34 -5.61 12.26
#